data_AF-A0A2E7CRE8-F1
#
_entry.id   AF-A0A2E7CRE8-F1
#
_cell.length_a   1.000
_cell.length_b   1.000
_cell.length_c   1.000
_cell.angle_alpha   90.00
_cell.angle_beta   90.00
_cell.angle_gamma   90.00
#
_symmetry.space_group_name_H-M   'P 1'
#
loop_
_entity.id
_entity.type
_entity.pdbx_description
1 polymer ?
#
loop_
_entity_poly.entity_id
_entity_poly.type
_entity_poly.pdbx_seq_one_letter_code
_entity_poly.pdbx_strand_id
1 'polypeptide(L)'
;MLKNKINTNQLIKYSILVYWSIFWFFNILDKLIGGSVFLWVGRDRFAQFQKFFASAGLESPIIADAALVVAAGLEVFAFVFFTGALIHFLKKRQDTSRSWFFIGICFTLITFTIFSIGDHVFGDRFELLEHTLFWFLTLFSWVIFIRLEKNTTNDGDILITKKQLLMASLVSVLLVLCTSISIFSYNENYFHRRTDALPAIPVGENIYKVSFPFLGGSTVFEKSIEKFKNENPTKKINHIYTVPNPLRLKKADGLIFYIITDNKE
;
A
#
# COMPACT_ATOMS: atom_id res chain seq x y z
N MET A 1 8.41 24.87 -40.59
CA MET A 1 8.45 24.61 -39.13
C MET A 1 7.74 23.28 -38.85
N LEU A 2 8.50 22.18 -38.75
CA LEU A 2 7.94 20.83 -38.54
C LEU A 2 7.25 20.77 -37.17
N LYS A 3 5.91 20.72 -37.18
CA LYS A 3 5.11 20.41 -35.99
C LYS A 3 5.48 18.99 -35.58
N ASN A 4 6.34 18.84 -34.56
CA ASN A 4 6.49 17.57 -33.83
C ASN A 4 5.12 17.20 -33.25
N LYS A 5 4.38 16.37 -33.98
CA LYS A 5 3.12 15.80 -33.55
C LYS A 5 3.42 14.45 -32.92
N ILE A 6 2.90 14.21 -31.71
CA ILE A 6 3.10 12.97 -30.97
C ILE A 6 1.97 12.02 -31.33
N ASN A 7 2.31 10.78 -31.67
CA ASN A 7 1.31 9.74 -31.95
C ASN A 7 0.67 9.28 -30.62
N THR A 8 -0.65 9.40 -30.52
CA THR A 8 -1.42 9.08 -29.30
C THR A 8 -1.35 7.60 -28.94
N ASN A 9 -1.31 6.69 -29.91
CA ASN A 9 -1.19 5.26 -29.66
C ASN A 9 0.13 4.93 -28.96
N GLN A 10 1.22 5.57 -29.42
CA GLN A 10 2.54 5.43 -28.78
C GLN A 10 2.56 6.03 -27.38
N LEU A 11 1.86 7.15 -27.17
CA LEU A 11 1.72 7.76 -25.84
C LEU A 11 0.98 6.84 -24.88
N ILE A 12 -0.12 6.21 -25.30
CA ILE A 12 -0.89 5.28 -24.45
C ILE A 12 -0.04 4.05 -24.11
N LYS A 13 0.64 3.44 -25.11
CA LYS A 13 1.55 2.31 -24.86
C LYS A 13 2.65 2.68 -23.86
N TYR A 14 3.25 3.87 -24.01
CA TYR A 14 4.24 4.38 -23.07
C TYR A 14 3.66 4.52 -21.65
N SER A 15 2.49 5.15 -21.50
CA SER A 15 1.84 5.33 -20.21
C SER A 15 1.53 4.01 -19.50
N ILE A 16 1.09 2.98 -20.24
CA ILE A 16 0.84 1.64 -19.70
C ILE A 16 2.14 1.03 -19.14
N LEU A 17 3.23 1.10 -19.91
CA LEU A 17 4.53 0.55 -19.49
C LEU A 17 5.10 1.27 -18.28
N VAL A 18 5.00 2.61 -18.25
CA VAL A 18 5.42 3.43 -17.11
C VAL A 18 4.60 3.10 -15.87
N TYR A 19 3.27 3.02 -16.00
CA TYR A 19 2.37 2.68 -14.91
C TYR A 19 2.77 1.37 -14.24
N TRP A 20 2.91 0.29 -15.01
CA TRP A 20 3.25 -1.03 -14.45
C TRP A 20 4.66 -1.10 -13.88
N SER A 21 5.62 -0.40 -14.49
CA SER A 21 6.99 -0.33 -13.96
C SER A 21 7.02 0.37 -12.60
N ILE A 22 6.33 1.51 -12.48
CA ILE A 22 6.24 2.27 -11.24
C ILE A 22 5.43 1.51 -10.17
N PHE A 23 4.32 0.89 -10.56
CA PHE A 23 3.47 0.12 -9.65
C PHE A 23 4.27 -0.99 -8.97
N TRP A 24 5.00 -1.80 -9.74
CA TRP A 24 5.80 -2.89 -9.15
C TRP A 24 7.02 -2.39 -8.39
N PHE A 25 7.64 -1.29 -8.83
CA PHE A 25 8.73 -0.66 -8.08
C PHE A 25 8.29 -0.25 -6.67
N PHE A 26 7.15 0.44 -6.54
CA PHE A 26 6.64 0.85 -5.25
C PHE A 26 6.22 -0.34 -4.37
N ASN A 27 5.66 -1.40 -4.95
CA ASN A 27 5.34 -2.63 -4.19
C ASN A 27 6.59 -3.30 -3.60
N ILE A 28 7.69 -3.32 -4.35
CA ILE A 28 8.98 -3.84 -3.87
C ILE A 28 9.53 -2.95 -2.75
N LEU A 29 9.50 -1.62 -2.96
CA LEU A 29 9.95 -0.67 -1.93
C LEU A 29 9.15 -0.80 -0.63
N ASP A 30 7.82 -1.00 -0.70
CA ASP A 30 6.97 -1.18 0.47
C ASP A 30 7.42 -2.39 1.32
N LYS A 31 7.79 -3.49 0.66
CA LYS A 31 8.28 -4.69 1.34
C LYS A 31 9.69 -4.53 1.91
N LEU A 32 10.54 -3.71 1.27
CA LEU A 32 11.91 -3.47 1.74
C LEU A 32 11.98 -2.52 2.93
N ILE A 33 11.14 -1.48 2.96
CA ILE A 33 11.17 -0.48 4.05
C ILE A 33 10.66 -1.07 5.37
N GLY A 34 9.63 -1.92 5.31
CA GLY A 34 9.10 -2.63 6.49
C GLY A 34 8.47 -1.68 7.51
N GLY A 35 7.14 -1.52 7.45
CA GLY A 35 6.39 -0.69 8.39
C GLY A 35 6.39 0.81 8.05
N SER A 36 6.12 1.65 9.06
CA SER A 36 5.95 3.10 8.87
C SER A 36 7.18 3.89 9.29
N VAL A 37 7.76 4.66 8.36
CA VAL A 37 8.85 5.62 8.59
C VAL A 37 8.43 7.02 8.15
N PHE A 38 9.27 8.03 8.38
CA PHE A 38 8.99 9.41 7.99
C PHE A 38 8.67 9.50 6.48
N LEU A 39 7.47 9.98 6.13
CA LEU A 39 6.89 10.06 4.77
C LEU A 39 6.53 8.73 4.09
N TRP A 40 6.70 7.59 4.76
CA TRP A 40 6.29 6.28 4.24
C TRP A 40 5.38 5.58 5.24
N VAL A 41 4.10 5.46 4.89
CA VAL A 41 3.10 4.78 5.72
C VAL A 41 2.85 3.38 5.15
N GLY A 42 3.82 2.49 5.34
CA GLY A 42 3.73 1.08 4.96
C GLY A 42 3.22 0.20 6.10
N ARG A 43 2.73 -1.00 5.76
CA ARG A 43 2.51 -2.08 6.75
C ARG A 43 3.75 -2.97 6.80
N ASP A 44 4.07 -3.48 7.98
CA ASP A 44 5.05 -4.55 8.09
C ASP A 44 4.44 -5.84 7.49
N ARG A 45 4.89 -6.18 6.28
CA ARG A 45 4.38 -7.31 5.51
C ARG A 45 4.81 -8.65 6.09
N PHE A 46 5.97 -8.74 6.77
CA PHE A 46 6.38 -9.95 7.47
C PHE A 46 5.44 -10.24 8.63
N ALA A 47 5.20 -9.22 9.47
CA ALA A 47 4.25 -9.35 10.58
C ALA A 47 2.81 -9.62 10.10
N GLN A 48 2.41 -9.06 8.96
CA GLN A 48 1.09 -9.33 8.35
C GLN A 48 0.98 -10.79 7.88
N PHE A 49 1.96 -11.30 7.15
CA PHE A 49 1.97 -12.68 6.66
C PHE A 49 1.98 -13.69 7.81
N GLN A 50 2.79 -13.47 8.85
CA GLN A 50 2.81 -14.34 10.02
C GLN A 50 1.44 -14.38 10.72
N LYS A 51 0.72 -13.25 10.83
CA LYS A 51 -0.64 -13.22 11.38
C LYS A 51 -1.64 -13.98 10.52
N PHE A 52 -1.54 -13.88 9.20
CA PHE A 52 -2.41 -14.63 8.29
C PHE A 52 -2.20 -16.15 8.44
N PHE A 53 -0.96 -16.61 8.42
CA PHE A 53 -0.65 -18.03 8.61
C PHE A 53 -1.05 -18.53 10.00
N ALA A 54 -0.82 -17.74 11.07
CA ALA A 54 -1.28 -18.07 12.41
C ALA A 54 -2.81 -18.17 12.48
N SER A 55 -3.55 -17.28 11.81
CA SER A 55 -5.02 -17.33 11.76
C SER A 55 -5.56 -18.58 11.04
N ALA A 56 -4.76 -19.16 10.14
CA ALA A 56 -5.06 -20.42 9.45
C ALA A 56 -4.58 -21.67 10.21
N GLY A 57 -4.05 -21.51 11.43
CA GLY A 57 -3.54 -22.60 12.26
C GLY A 57 -2.11 -23.05 11.92
N LEU A 58 -1.39 -22.30 11.07
CA LEU A 58 0.02 -22.54 10.74
C LEU A 58 0.89 -21.56 11.53
N GLU A 59 1.30 -21.97 12.73
CA GLU A 59 2.10 -21.10 13.61
C GLU A 59 3.58 -20.99 13.23
N SER A 60 4.04 -21.71 12.20
CA SER A 60 5.45 -21.70 11.79
C SER A 60 5.82 -20.40 11.06
N PRO A 61 6.63 -19.49 11.66
CA PRO A 61 7.00 -18.23 11.03
C PRO A 61 7.81 -18.42 9.76
N ILE A 62 8.61 -19.50 9.70
CA ILE A 62 9.46 -19.83 8.56
C ILE A 62 8.64 -20.07 7.29
N ILE A 63 7.47 -20.70 7.42
CA ILE A 63 6.59 -20.97 6.27
C ILE A 63 5.97 -19.67 5.75
N ALA A 64 5.53 -18.79 6.66
CA ALA A 64 4.98 -17.50 6.31
C ALA A 64 6.03 -16.59 5.63
N ASP A 65 7.24 -16.56 6.16
CA ASP A 65 8.34 -15.77 5.62
C ASP A 65 8.78 -16.31 4.25
N ALA A 66 8.84 -17.64 4.07
CA ALA A 66 9.13 -18.26 2.78
C ALA A 66 8.06 -17.92 1.73
N ALA A 67 6.78 -17.95 2.09
CA ALA A 67 5.69 -17.54 1.21
C ALA A 67 5.81 -16.06 0.80
N LEU A 68 6.19 -15.18 1.74
CA LEU A 68 6.43 -13.78 1.46
C LEU A 68 7.63 -13.57 0.52
N VAL A 69 8.71 -14.34 0.69
CA VAL A 69 9.89 -14.27 -0.21
C VAL A 69 9.50 -14.72 -1.63
N VAL A 70 8.71 -15.77 -1.77
CA VAL A 70 8.20 -16.23 -3.08
C VAL A 70 7.34 -15.13 -3.72
N ALA A 71 6.42 -14.54 -2.96
CA ALA A 71 5.62 -13.41 -3.41
C ALA A 71 6.50 -12.25 -3.89
N ALA A 72 7.42 -11.78 -3.05
CA ALA A 72 8.35 -10.70 -3.39
C ALA A 72 9.18 -11.02 -4.64
N GLY A 73 9.61 -12.28 -4.81
CA GLY A 73 10.30 -12.74 -6.02
C GLY A 73 9.46 -12.54 -7.28
N LEU A 74 8.18 -12.92 -7.26
CA LEU A 74 7.27 -12.72 -8.40
C LEU A 74 7.10 -11.23 -8.74
N GLU A 75 7.01 -10.37 -7.73
CA GLU A 75 6.92 -8.91 -7.93
C GLU A 75 8.20 -8.33 -8.57
N VAL A 76 9.37 -8.80 -8.14
CA VAL A 76 10.66 -8.43 -8.74
C VAL A 76 10.73 -8.85 -10.20
N PHE A 77 10.31 -10.08 -10.52
CA PHE A 77 10.25 -10.50 -11.92
C PHE A 77 9.29 -9.64 -12.74
N ALA A 78 8.08 -9.37 -12.23
CA ALA A 78 7.15 -8.49 -12.90
C ALA A 78 7.77 -7.10 -13.17
N PHE A 79 8.40 -6.49 -12.16
CA PHE A 79 9.09 -5.20 -12.27
C PHE A 79 10.17 -5.21 -13.36
N VAL A 80 11.05 -6.23 -13.36
CA VAL A 80 12.13 -6.36 -14.35
C VAL A 80 11.56 -6.47 -15.76
N PHE A 81 10.50 -7.26 -15.97
CA PHE A 81 9.92 -7.44 -17.29
C PHE A 81 9.19 -6.20 -17.79
N PHE A 82 8.44 -5.47 -16.95
CA PHE A 82 7.84 -4.19 -17.37
C PHE A 82 8.88 -3.11 -17.64
N THR A 83 9.89 -2.99 -16.78
CA THR A 83 10.96 -2.00 -16.96
C THR A 83 11.78 -2.31 -18.20
N GLY A 84 12.09 -3.58 -18.44
CA GLY A 84 12.75 -4.02 -19.67
C GLY A 84 11.88 -3.77 -20.91
N ALA A 85 10.57 -4.03 -20.84
CA ALA A 85 9.63 -3.69 -21.91
C ALA A 85 9.61 -2.18 -22.22
N LEU A 86 9.63 -1.34 -21.19
CA LEU A 86 9.74 0.12 -21.29
C LEU A 86 11.05 0.56 -21.95
N ILE A 87 12.19 -0.01 -21.53
CA ILE A 87 13.50 0.29 -22.12
C ILE A 87 13.54 -0.12 -23.60
N HIS A 88 13.02 -1.32 -23.93
CA HIS A 88 12.95 -1.79 -25.31
C HIS A 88 12.01 -0.93 -26.17
N PHE A 89 10.90 -0.47 -25.59
CA PHE A 89 9.98 0.47 -26.24
C PHE A 89 10.66 1.79 -26.58
N LEU A 90 11.39 2.38 -25.63
CA LEU A 90 12.17 3.61 -25.82
C LEU A 90 13.29 3.43 -26.87
N LYS A 91 13.90 2.24 -26.94
CA LYS A 91 14.87 1.86 -27.97
C LYS A 91 14.25 1.53 -29.33
N LYS A 92 12.94 1.74 -29.51
CA LYS A 92 12.16 1.44 -30.73
C LYS A 92 12.18 -0.04 -31.15
N ARG A 93 12.46 -0.98 -30.23
CA ARG A 93 12.42 -2.43 -30.48
C ARG A 93 11.04 -2.97 -30.09
N GLN A 94 10.05 -2.74 -30.96
CA GLN A 94 8.64 -2.98 -30.65
C GLN A 94 8.33 -4.45 -30.36
N ASP A 95 8.85 -5.38 -31.17
CA ASP A 95 8.62 -6.82 -30.97
C ASP A 95 9.17 -7.31 -29.63
N THR A 96 10.41 -6.93 -29.30
CA THR A 96 11.02 -7.29 -28.03
C THR A 96 10.29 -6.64 -26.86
N SER A 97 9.88 -5.38 -26.99
CA SER A 97 9.08 -4.68 -25.98
C SER A 97 7.78 -5.43 -25.70
N ARG A 98 7.08 -5.88 -26.75
CA ARG A 98 5.85 -6.66 -26.64
C ARG A 98 6.07 -8.00 -25.95
N SER A 99 7.13 -8.75 -26.30
CA SER A 99 7.44 -10.03 -25.65
C SER A 99 7.73 -9.85 -24.16
N TRP A 100 8.55 -8.86 -23.80
CA TRP A 100 8.84 -8.56 -22.40
C TRP A 100 7.60 -8.10 -21.65
N PHE A 101 6.76 -7.27 -22.28
CA PHE A 101 5.50 -6.83 -21.71
C PHE A 101 4.57 -8.01 -21.44
N PHE A 102 4.45 -8.94 -22.39
CA PHE A 102 3.65 -10.16 -22.21
C PHE A 102 4.11 -11.00 -21.02
N ILE A 103 5.41 -11.20 -20.86
CA ILE A 103 5.95 -11.94 -19.73
C ILE A 103 5.64 -11.21 -18.41
N GLY A 104 5.78 -9.86 -18.38
CA GLY A 104 5.38 -9.04 -17.23
C GLY A 104 3.90 -9.19 -16.88
N ILE A 105 3.02 -9.24 -17.90
CA ILE A 105 1.58 -9.52 -17.73
C ILE A 105 1.37 -10.89 -17.09
N CYS A 106 2.04 -11.94 -17.57
CA CYS A 106 1.93 -13.29 -16.99
C CYS A 106 2.33 -13.30 -15.51
N PHE A 107 3.49 -12.73 -15.14
CA PHE A 107 3.91 -12.64 -13.75
C PHE A 107 2.91 -11.85 -12.89
N THR A 108 2.36 -10.76 -13.42
CA THR A 108 1.37 -9.94 -12.72
C THR A 108 0.08 -10.70 -12.45
N LEU A 109 -0.44 -11.41 -13.44
CA LEU A 109 -1.65 -12.22 -13.28
C LEU A 109 -1.43 -13.35 -12.28
N ILE A 110 -0.30 -14.06 -12.36
CA ILE A 110 0.06 -15.11 -11.40
C ILE A 110 0.13 -14.53 -9.99
N THR A 111 0.81 -13.40 -9.82
CA THR A 111 1.00 -12.73 -8.52
C THR A 111 -0.35 -12.35 -7.92
N PHE A 112 -1.20 -11.64 -8.67
CA PHE A 112 -2.52 -11.25 -8.16
C PHE A 112 -3.45 -12.44 -7.95
N THR A 113 -3.35 -13.52 -8.75
CA THR A 113 -4.12 -14.74 -8.49
C THR A 113 -3.69 -15.39 -7.18
N ILE A 114 -2.39 -15.49 -6.90
CA ILE A 114 -1.89 -16.01 -5.61
C ILE A 114 -2.38 -15.13 -4.46
N PHE A 115 -2.31 -13.80 -4.60
CA PHE A 115 -2.81 -12.88 -3.57
C PHE A 115 -4.31 -13.01 -3.36
N SER A 116 -5.13 -13.02 -4.42
CA SER A 116 -6.58 -13.18 -4.29
C SER A 116 -6.98 -14.52 -3.65
N ILE A 117 -6.25 -15.60 -3.94
CA ILE A 117 -6.47 -16.89 -3.25
C ILE A 117 -6.10 -16.74 -1.77
N GLY A 118 -4.95 -16.13 -1.47
CA GLY A 118 -4.52 -15.85 -0.10
C GLY A 118 -5.56 -15.03 0.67
N ASP A 119 -6.01 -13.91 0.12
CA ASP A 119 -7.00 -13.02 0.74
C ASP A 119 -8.32 -13.74 1.00
N HIS A 120 -8.73 -14.64 0.10
CA HIS A 120 -9.93 -15.45 0.31
C HIS A 120 -9.73 -16.48 1.43
N VAL A 121 -8.56 -17.14 1.50
CA VAL A 121 -8.23 -18.13 2.54
C VAL A 121 -8.09 -17.47 3.91
N PHE A 122 -7.46 -16.30 3.98
CA PHE A 122 -7.19 -15.58 5.23
C PHE A 122 -8.29 -14.59 5.62
N GLY A 123 -9.28 -14.37 4.74
CA GLY A 123 -10.46 -13.54 5.02
C GLY A 123 -10.25 -12.03 4.88
N ASP A 124 -9.24 -11.57 4.14
CA ASP A 124 -8.99 -10.14 3.88
C ASP A 124 -9.82 -9.63 2.69
N ARG A 125 -11.05 -9.21 2.98
CA ARG A 125 -12.01 -8.79 1.93
C ARG A 125 -11.63 -7.48 1.23
N PHE A 126 -10.87 -6.60 1.88
CA PHE A 126 -10.50 -5.32 1.28
C PHE A 126 -9.35 -5.53 0.29
N GLU A 127 -8.32 -6.26 0.68
CA GLU A 127 -7.20 -6.61 -0.21
C GLU A 127 -7.69 -7.47 -1.40
N LEU A 128 -8.65 -8.39 -1.18
CA LEU A 128 -9.23 -9.20 -2.26
C LEU A 128 -9.85 -8.37 -3.40
N LEU A 129 -10.59 -7.31 -3.05
CA LEU A 129 -11.23 -6.44 -4.05
C LEU A 129 -10.17 -5.69 -4.86
N GLU A 130 -9.16 -5.14 -4.18
CA GLU A 130 -8.06 -4.42 -4.82
C GLU A 130 -7.27 -5.33 -5.78
N HIS A 131 -6.85 -6.51 -5.31
CA HIS A 131 -6.11 -7.47 -6.13
C HIS A 131 -6.91 -7.97 -7.34
N THR A 132 -8.22 -8.21 -7.17
CA THR A 132 -9.11 -8.59 -8.28
C THR A 132 -9.22 -7.47 -9.32
N LEU A 133 -9.32 -6.22 -8.87
CA LEU A 133 -9.38 -5.07 -9.78
C LEU A 133 -8.06 -4.91 -10.56
N PHE A 134 -6.92 -5.06 -9.90
CA PHE A 134 -5.62 -5.03 -10.58
C PHE A 134 -5.45 -6.19 -11.55
N TRP A 135 -5.98 -7.38 -11.24
CA TRP A 135 -6.00 -8.51 -12.16
C TRP A 135 -6.71 -8.17 -13.47
N PHE A 136 -7.92 -7.59 -13.40
CA PHE A 136 -8.64 -7.13 -14.59
C PHE A 136 -7.91 -5.99 -15.32
N LEU A 137 -7.39 -5.01 -14.59
CA LEU A 137 -6.63 -3.90 -15.16
C LEU A 137 -5.40 -4.38 -15.93
N THR A 138 -4.75 -5.44 -15.45
CA THR A 138 -3.62 -6.09 -16.12
C THR A 138 -4.05 -6.68 -17.46
N LEU A 139 -5.16 -7.43 -17.49
CA LEU A 139 -5.70 -7.97 -18.74
C LEU A 139 -6.08 -6.87 -19.74
N PHE A 140 -6.77 -5.83 -19.27
CA PHE A 140 -7.13 -4.70 -20.14
C PHE A 140 -5.90 -3.99 -20.67
N SER A 141 -4.85 -3.82 -19.86
CA SER A 141 -3.57 -3.25 -20.29
C SER A 141 -2.96 -4.05 -21.44
N TRP A 142 -2.95 -5.38 -21.35
CA TRP A 142 -2.49 -6.27 -22.42
C TRP A 142 -3.32 -6.10 -23.71
N VAL A 143 -4.64 -6.19 -23.60
CA VAL A 143 -5.56 -6.08 -24.74
C VAL A 143 -5.42 -4.73 -25.44
N ILE A 144 -5.38 -3.63 -24.69
CA ILE A 144 -5.20 -2.28 -25.24
C ILE A 144 -3.84 -2.18 -25.94
N PHE A 145 -2.77 -2.64 -25.29
CA PHE A 145 -1.41 -2.54 -25.84
C PHE A 145 -1.26 -3.25 -27.20
N ILE A 146 -1.83 -4.45 -27.36
CA ILE A 146 -1.80 -5.17 -28.64
C ILE A 146 -2.71 -4.49 -29.68
N ARG A 147 -3.93 -4.08 -29.30
CA ARG A 147 -4.87 -3.47 -30.25
C ARG A 147 -4.30 -2.18 -30.86
N LEU A 148 -3.60 -1.38 -30.06
CA LEU A 148 -2.92 -0.16 -30.53
C LEU A 148 -1.74 -0.44 -31.47
N GLU A 149 -1.15 -1.63 -31.42
CA GLU A 149 -0.11 -2.09 -32.37
C GLU A 149 -0.70 -2.45 -33.74
N LYS A 150 -1.90 -3.01 -33.78
CA LYS A 150 -2.54 -3.43 -35.03
C LYS A 150 -3.11 -2.25 -35.82
N ASN A 151 -3.54 -1.20 -35.13
CA ASN A 151 -4.18 -0.02 -35.74
C ASN A 151 -3.18 1.07 -36.19
N THR A 152 -1.87 0.80 -36.19
CA THR A 152 -0.89 1.81 -36.63
C THR A 152 -0.82 1.96 -38.16
N THR A 153 -1.51 1.10 -38.92
CA THR A 153 -1.44 1.08 -40.39
C THR A 153 -2.64 1.71 -41.10
N ASN A 154 -3.78 1.93 -40.46
CA ASN A 154 -4.95 2.55 -41.09
C ASN A 154 -5.76 3.34 -40.05
N ASP A 155 -6.21 4.54 -40.44
CA ASP A 155 -7.09 5.50 -39.76
C ASP A 155 -6.42 6.60 -38.92
N GLY A 156 -6.90 7.82 -39.17
CA GLY A 156 -6.29 9.10 -38.82
C GLY A 156 -5.88 9.18 -37.36
N ASP A 157 -4.57 9.39 -37.14
CA ASP A 157 -4.00 9.66 -35.84
C ASP A 157 -4.85 10.73 -35.12
N ILE A 158 -5.44 10.38 -33.98
CA ILE A 158 -5.96 11.38 -33.05
C ILE A 158 -4.75 12.12 -32.53
N LEU A 159 -4.45 13.29 -33.07
CA LEU A 159 -3.23 14.03 -32.76
C LEU A 159 -3.48 15.00 -31.60
N ILE A 160 -2.90 14.73 -30.43
CA ILE A 160 -2.95 15.67 -29.30
C ILE A 160 -2.19 16.94 -29.68
N THR A 161 -2.85 18.09 -29.51
CA THR A 161 -2.23 19.39 -29.80
C THR A 161 -1.27 19.77 -28.66
N LYS A 162 -0.16 20.44 -28.97
CA LYS A 162 0.81 20.93 -27.95
C LYS A 162 0.15 21.71 -26.82
N LYS A 163 -0.90 22.49 -27.11
CA LYS A 163 -1.68 23.23 -26.10
C LYS A 163 -2.42 22.31 -25.13
N GLN A 164 -3.02 21.22 -25.62
CA GLN A 164 -3.68 20.23 -24.78
C GLN A 164 -2.67 19.48 -23.90
N LEU A 165 -1.52 19.09 -24.47
CA LEU A 165 -0.43 18.47 -23.71
C LEU A 165 0.08 19.41 -22.61
N LEU A 166 0.36 20.66 -22.95
CA LEU A 166 0.87 21.65 -21.99
C LEU A 166 -0.13 21.92 -20.86
N MET A 167 -1.43 22.02 -21.18
CA MET A 167 -2.48 22.19 -20.19
C MET A 167 -2.64 20.95 -19.31
N ALA A 168 -2.62 19.75 -19.89
CA ALA A 168 -2.67 18.50 -19.12
C ALA A 168 -1.46 18.37 -18.20
N SER A 169 -0.24 18.63 -18.69
CA SER A 169 0.97 18.62 -17.88
C SER A 169 0.91 19.64 -16.74
N LEU A 170 0.40 20.85 -16.99
CA LEU A 170 0.24 21.87 -15.96
C LEU A 170 -0.74 21.43 -14.87
N VAL A 171 -1.90 20.86 -15.26
CA VAL A 171 -2.87 20.30 -14.31
C VAL A 171 -2.26 19.14 -13.51
N SER A 172 -1.53 18.23 -14.17
CA SER A 172 -0.85 17.12 -13.49
C SER A 172 0.18 17.60 -12.48
N VAL A 173 1.03 18.58 -12.84
CA VAL A 173 2.03 19.14 -11.93
C VAL A 173 1.35 19.84 -10.74
N LEU A 174 0.28 20.61 -10.99
CA LEU A 174 -0.46 21.28 -9.94
C LEU A 174 -1.09 20.28 -8.98
N LEU A 175 -1.70 19.21 -9.49
CA LEU A 175 -2.25 18.13 -8.67
C LEU A 175 -1.17 17.46 -7.81
N VAL A 176 -0.02 17.11 -8.41
CA VAL A 176 1.11 16.50 -7.68
C VAL A 176 1.65 17.43 -6.60
N LEU A 177 1.77 18.74 -6.88
CA LEU A 177 2.22 19.72 -5.89
C LEU A 177 1.20 19.86 -4.75
N CYS A 178 -0.09 20.01 -5.06
CA CYS A 178 -1.13 20.11 -4.06
C CYS A 178 -1.20 18.88 -3.16
N THR A 179 -1.14 17.66 -3.74
CA THR A 179 -1.15 16.43 -2.96
C THR A 179 0.13 16.29 -2.12
N SER A 180 1.30 16.59 -2.69
CA SER A 180 2.57 16.55 -1.96
C SER A 180 2.56 17.53 -0.78
N ILE A 181 2.20 18.79 -1.01
CA ILE A 181 2.10 19.81 0.06
C ILE A 181 1.13 19.35 1.14
N SER A 182 -0.02 18.77 0.78
CA SER A 182 -0.99 18.23 1.73
C SER A 182 -0.39 17.09 2.57
N ILE A 183 0.30 16.14 1.93
CA ILE A 183 0.94 15.00 2.62
C ILE A 183 2.03 15.49 3.57
N PHE A 184 2.93 16.36 3.11
CA PHE A 184 4.01 16.91 3.93
C PHE A 184 3.46 17.75 5.09
N SER A 185 2.50 18.64 4.83
CA SER A 185 1.86 19.44 5.87
C SER A 185 1.16 18.56 6.91
N TYR A 186 0.46 17.51 6.48
CA TYR A 186 -0.15 16.57 7.40
C TYR A 186 0.91 15.82 8.24
N ASN A 187 1.97 15.35 7.61
CA ASN A 187 3.03 14.60 8.28
C ASN A 187 3.75 15.46 9.33
N GLU A 188 4.19 16.67 8.98
CA GLU A 188 4.84 17.59 9.91
C GLU A 188 3.95 17.93 11.12
N ASN A 189 2.67 18.22 10.88
CA ASN A 189 1.78 18.68 11.95
C ASN A 189 1.18 17.55 12.79
N TYR A 190 1.01 16.35 12.23
CA TYR A 190 0.20 15.29 12.85
C TYR A 190 0.89 13.94 13.00
N PHE A 191 2.14 13.76 12.53
CA PHE A 191 2.86 12.49 12.71
C PHE A 191 3.05 12.13 14.19
N HIS A 192 3.22 13.13 15.06
CA HIS A 192 3.32 12.95 16.52
C HIS A 192 2.15 12.13 17.10
N ARG A 193 0.94 12.20 16.52
CA ARG A 193 -0.22 11.41 16.97
C ARG A 193 -0.03 9.90 16.84
N ARG A 194 0.95 9.44 16.03
CA ARG A 194 1.34 8.04 15.89
C ARG A 194 2.46 7.62 16.84
N THR A 195 3.08 8.56 17.55
CA THR A 195 4.26 8.30 18.39
C THR A 195 4.11 8.75 19.82
N ASP A 196 3.16 9.64 20.12
CA ASP A 196 3.05 10.28 21.42
C ASP A 196 2.23 9.45 22.40
N ALA A 197 2.61 9.53 23.67
CA ALA A 197 1.89 8.90 24.77
C ALA A 197 0.50 9.53 24.94
N LEU A 198 -0.51 8.68 25.16
CA LEU A 198 -1.87 9.10 25.45
C LEU A 198 -2.09 9.21 26.96
N PRO A 199 -2.90 10.18 27.43
CA PRO A 199 -3.26 10.27 28.83
C PRO A 199 -4.25 9.17 29.22
N ALA A 200 -4.12 8.67 30.45
CA ALA A 200 -5.08 7.75 31.05
C ALA A 200 -6.07 8.53 31.92
N ILE A 201 -7.37 8.41 31.62
CA ILE A 201 -8.42 9.16 32.30
C ILE A 201 -9.04 8.27 33.38
N PRO A 202 -9.09 8.69 34.65
CA PRO A 202 -9.75 7.91 35.70
C PRO A 202 -11.25 7.83 35.43
N VAL A 203 -11.80 6.61 35.48
CA VAL A 203 -13.22 6.34 35.22
C VAL A 203 -13.90 5.55 36.36
N GLY A 204 -13.13 5.19 37.38
CA GLY A 204 -13.60 4.51 38.59
C GLY A 204 -12.46 4.39 39.60
N GLU A 205 -12.75 3.78 40.74
CA GLU A 205 -11.71 3.51 41.75
C GLU A 205 -10.68 2.53 41.18
N ASN A 206 -9.43 2.98 41.09
CA ASN A 206 -8.31 2.24 40.51
C ASN A 206 -8.46 1.81 39.04
N ILE A 207 -9.44 2.36 38.31
CA ILE A 207 -9.70 2.05 36.91
C ILE A 207 -9.45 3.29 36.05
N TYR A 208 -8.59 3.15 35.05
CA TYR A 208 -8.25 4.21 34.11
C TYR A 208 -8.56 3.78 32.68
N LYS A 209 -9.06 4.70 31.88
CA LYS A 209 -9.41 4.49 30.48
C LYS A 209 -8.41 5.21 29.58
N VAL A 210 -7.91 4.50 28.57
CA VAL A 210 -7.11 5.08 27.49
C VAL A 210 -7.88 4.90 26.17
N SER A 211 -8.08 5.99 25.45
CA SER A 211 -8.75 5.99 24.14
C SER A 211 -7.71 6.08 23.03
N PHE A 212 -7.48 4.97 22.32
CA PHE A 212 -6.48 4.89 21.28
C PHE A 212 -6.99 5.50 19.98
N PRO A 213 -6.22 6.39 19.31
CA PRO A 213 -6.56 6.86 17.98
C PRO A 213 -6.41 5.70 16.97
N PHE A 214 -7.18 5.76 15.88
CA PHE A 214 -7.13 4.78 14.78
C PHE A 214 -5.71 4.53 14.24
N LEU A 215 -4.82 5.52 14.34
CA LEU A 215 -3.44 5.47 13.84
C LEU A 215 -2.39 5.14 14.93
N GLY A 216 -2.79 4.93 16.18
CA GLY A 216 -1.88 4.58 17.26
C GLY A 216 -1.39 3.13 17.12
N GLY A 217 -0.07 2.93 17.07
CA GLY A 217 0.56 1.61 17.06
C GLY A 217 1.09 1.16 18.43
N SER A 218 1.89 0.09 18.46
CA SER A 218 2.53 -0.43 19.68
C SER A 218 3.38 0.63 20.41
N THR A 219 4.07 1.50 19.68
CA THR A 219 4.89 2.58 20.25
C THR A 219 4.05 3.56 21.08
N VAL A 220 2.85 3.92 20.61
CA VAL A 220 1.91 4.75 21.39
C VAL A 220 1.49 4.02 22.66
N PHE A 221 1.28 2.71 22.57
CA PHE A 221 0.80 1.89 23.69
C PHE A 221 1.86 1.85 24.79
N GLU A 222 3.09 1.46 24.42
CA GLU A 222 4.23 1.36 25.34
C GLU A 222 4.50 2.70 26.04
N LYS A 223 4.57 3.79 25.28
CA LYS A 223 4.77 5.15 25.84
C LYS A 223 3.61 5.60 26.70
N SER A 224 2.37 5.22 26.39
CA SER A 224 1.20 5.52 27.22
C SER A 224 1.26 4.79 28.57
N ILE A 225 1.71 3.53 28.58
CA ILE A 225 1.91 2.77 29.82
C ILE A 225 3.06 3.34 30.64
N GLU A 226 4.17 3.72 30.00
CA GLU A 226 5.29 4.39 30.66
C GLU A 226 4.86 5.71 31.31
N LYS A 227 4.17 6.57 30.54
CA LYS A 227 3.58 7.81 31.05
C LYS A 227 2.65 7.56 32.24
N PHE A 228 1.78 6.57 32.15
CA PHE A 228 0.87 6.21 33.25
C PHE A 228 1.62 5.82 34.53
N LYS A 229 2.68 5.00 34.42
CA LYS A 229 3.50 4.57 35.57
C LYS A 229 4.21 5.75 36.22
N ASN A 230 4.68 6.71 35.43
CA ASN A 230 5.34 7.92 35.93
C ASN A 230 4.36 8.86 36.62
N GLU A 231 3.14 9.00 36.09
CA GLU A 231 2.08 9.83 36.68
C GLU A 231 1.43 9.18 37.93
N ASN A 232 1.50 7.85 38.06
CA ASN A 232 0.89 7.09 39.17
C ASN A 232 1.92 6.19 39.87
N PRO A 233 2.97 6.76 40.51
CA PRO A 233 4.07 5.98 41.06
C PRO A 233 3.65 5.04 42.20
N THR A 234 2.57 5.36 42.90
CA THR A 234 1.99 4.58 44.01
C THR A 234 1.06 3.46 43.56
N LYS A 235 0.80 3.32 42.25
CA LYS A 235 -0.12 2.31 41.69
C LYS A 235 0.67 1.20 41.01
N LYS A 236 0.24 -0.04 41.18
CA LYS A 236 0.73 -1.22 40.46
C LYS A 236 -0.31 -1.63 39.42
N ILE A 237 0.10 -1.77 38.16
CA ILE A 237 -0.79 -2.27 37.10
C ILE A 237 -1.04 -3.77 37.36
N ASN A 238 -2.31 -4.14 37.48
CA ASN A 238 -2.73 -5.53 37.66
C ASN A 238 -3.18 -6.13 36.32
N HIS A 239 -4.12 -5.47 35.65
CA HIS A 239 -4.66 -5.93 34.36
C HIS A 239 -4.81 -4.79 33.35
N ILE A 240 -4.63 -5.14 32.07
CA ILE A 240 -4.98 -4.31 30.92
C ILE A 240 -5.95 -5.11 30.05
N TYR A 241 -7.16 -4.59 29.81
CA TYR A 241 -8.17 -5.28 28.99
C TYR A 241 -8.88 -4.34 28.02
N THR A 242 -9.33 -4.88 26.89
CA THR A 242 -10.15 -4.19 25.89
C THR A 242 -11.62 -4.60 26.01
N VAL A 243 -12.53 -3.71 25.62
CA VAL A 243 -13.99 -3.97 25.70
C VAL A 243 -14.41 -5.08 24.71
N PRO A 244 -15.34 -5.98 25.09
CA PRO A 244 -15.89 -7.00 24.19
C PRO A 244 -16.53 -6.42 22.92
N ASN A 245 -16.43 -7.16 21.81
CA ASN A 245 -16.98 -6.84 20.49
C ASN A 245 -18.43 -6.26 20.45
N PRO A 246 -19.43 -6.76 21.22
CA PRO A 246 -20.80 -6.24 21.13
C PRO A 246 -20.98 -4.78 21.60
N LEU A 247 -20.02 -4.21 22.33
CA LEU A 247 -20.05 -2.80 22.76
C LEU A 247 -19.32 -1.85 21.79
N ARG A 248 -18.70 -2.37 20.72
CA ARG A 248 -18.09 -1.58 19.63
C ARG A 248 -19.09 -1.10 18.58
N LEU A 249 -20.40 -1.13 18.85
CA LEU A 249 -21.45 -0.70 17.93
C LEU A 249 -21.17 0.69 17.33
N LYS A 250 -20.75 0.72 16.06
CA LYS A 250 -20.57 1.90 15.20
C LYS A 250 -19.62 3.01 15.70
N LYS A 251 -18.82 2.77 16.75
CA LYS A 251 -17.72 3.64 17.20
C LYS A 251 -16.34 2.94 17.09
N ALA A 252 -16.26 1.95 16.21
CA ALA A 252 -15.31 0.84 16.25
C ALA A 252 -13.92 1.10 15.65
N ASP A 253 -13.51 2.35 15.41
CA ASP A 253 -12.21 2.63 14.78
C ASP A 253 -11.11 2.99 15.80
N GLY A 254 -11.45 3.20 17.08
CA GLY A 254 -10.46 3.37 18.15
C GLY A 254 -10.40 2.14 19.07
N LEU A 255 -9.21 1.60 19.34
CA LEU A 255 -9.01 0.65 20.43
C LEU A 255 -9.26 1.39 21.76
N ILE A 256 -10.00 0.80 22.70
CA ILE A 256 -10.16 1.35 24.05
C ILE A 256 -9.71 0.27 25.02
N PHE A 257 -8.73 0.57 25.86
CA PHE A 257 -8.31 -0.32 26.92
C PHE A 257 -8.39 0.34 28.28
N TYR A 258 -8.63 -0.48 29.29
CA TYR A 258 -8.70 -0.08 30.69
C TYR A 258 -7.48 -0.61 31.42
N ILE A 259 -6.88 0.22 32.25
CA ILE A 259 -5.80 -0.14 33.17
C ILE A 259 -6.42 -0.26 34.56
N ILE A 260 -6.41 -1.47 35.12
CA ILE A 260 -6.81 -1.72 36.51
C ILE A 260 -5.53 -1.73 37.36
N THR A 261 -5.58 -1.03 38.49
CA THR A 261 -4.44 -0.91 39.39
C THR A 261 -4.76 -1.33 40.82
N ASP A 262 -3.73 -1.60 41.60
CA ASP A 262 -3.79 -1.69 43.05
C ASP A 262 -2.80 -0.70 43.67
N ASN A 263 -2.97 -0.36 44.94
CA ASN A 263 -1.97 0.42 45.66
C ASN A 263 -0.70 -0.44 45.84
N LYS A 264 0.46 0.17 45.62
CA LYS A 264 1.73 -0.45 46.05
C LYS A 264 1.76 -0.46 47.58
N GLU A 265 1.97 -1.64 48.13
CA GLU A 265 2.35 -1.81 49.54
C GLU A 265 3.69 -1.14 49.83
#